data_AF-A0ABC9SPE9-F1
#
_entry.id   AF-A0ABC9SPE9-F1
#
_cell.length_a   1.000
_cell.length_b   1.000
_cell.length_c   1.000
_cell.angle_alpha   90.00
_cell.angle_beta   90.00
_cell.angle_gamma   90.00
#
_symmetry.space_group_name_H-M   'P 1'
#
loop_
_entity.id
_entity.type
_entity.pdbx_description
1 polymer ?
#
loop_
_entity_poly.entity_id
_entity_poly.type
_entity_poly.pdbx_seq_one_letter_code
_entity_poly.pdbx_strand_id
1 'polypeptide(L)'
;MNWLSIFIVPVFLRTLICYFMFQLGLKFSPWFIKFPLTRNGVNPEEFYKWIENGKTLSLTVFSNWVNSLFHFIYLPNNIFASFIIDSIEYKKLFFSIFIYLIIGYSVILLIKINIPSNRISNRIKLYFFNGLNRVALLGLNPKNYAIFKTVLTSKYVKRKLPNLYGNLFFWAMLDFFSSILSLTTNNMKIHYLALVFLMFFPIYFYVHNIIKGFVGKISFESDKNLLLLFLISGKNIWLVFRIKLLITNLIIFPFIFIGDIMIFCIGNISIKLLFLLIGVHASSMVLFVLICTIPNILSPHFNYLNVEEINEYPDKQFIEQGLYYFMTGFFIPFLMLPTALYLTDNISDSLYITVQFTLCIIVNSMFSFILTLCIRYKVSKQQILEDILN
;
A
#
# COMPACT_ATOMS: atom_id res chain seq x y z
N MET A 1 23.72 9.66 7.72
CA MET A 1 22.90 9.26 6.55
C MET A 1 22.33 10.50 5.87
N ASN A 2 22.56 10.64 4.57
CA ASN A 2 21.99 11.74 3.78
C ASN A 2 20.47 11.56 3.65
N TRP A 3 19.68 12.52 4.13
CA TRP A 3 18.22 12.56 3.94
C TRP A 3 17.83 12.44 2.47
N LEU A 4 18.65 13.02 1.59
CA LEU A 4 18.48 12.93 0.15
C LEU A 4 18.48 11.48 -0.35
N SER A 5 19.36 10.61 0.18
CA SER A 5 19.38 9.19 -0.24
C SER A 5 18.22 8.40 0.37
N ILE A 6 17.80 8.73 1.59
CA ILE A 6 16.62 8.12 2.25
C ILE A 6 15.32 8.45 1.50
N PHE A 7 15.21 9.61 0.86
CA PHE A 7 14.03 9.98 0.08
C PHE A 7 14.13 9.54 -1.38
N ILE A 8 15.23 9.87 -2.06
CA ILE A 8 15.30 9.75 -3.52
C ILE A 8 15.41 8.29 -3.95
N VAL A 9 16.21 7.47 -3.27
CA VAL A 9 16.40 6.07 -3.69
C VAL A 9 15.10 5.27 -3.57
N PRO A 10 14.35 5.34 -2.44
CA PRO A 10 13.07 4.66 -2.32
C PRO A 10 12.01 5.14 -3.30
N VAL A 11 11.95 6.45 -3.58
CA VAL A 11 11.02 7.01 -4.56
C VAL A 11 11.39 6.56 -5.97
N PHE A 12 12.66 6.65 -6.36
CA PHE A 12 13.15 6.24 -7.68
C PHE A 12 12.90 4.75 -7.96
N LEU A 13 13.19 3.88 -6.99
CA LEU A 13 12.97 2.46 -7.15
C LEU A 13 11.48 2.12 -7.28
N ARG A 14 10.61 2.84 -6.55
CA ARG A 14 9.15 2.71 -6.70
C ARG A 14 8.69 3.20 -8.07
N THR A 15 9.12 4.37 -8.53
CA THR A 15 8.72 4.87 -9.86
C THR A 15 9.16 3.95 -11.00
N LEU A 16 10.32 3.30 -10.88
CA LEU A 16 10.74 2.27 -11.85
C LEU A 16 9.79 1.08 -11.87
N ILE A 17 9.41 0.58 -10.69
CA ILE A 17 8.46 -0.54 -10.57
C ILE A 17 7.08 -0.14 -11.07
N CYS A 18 6.61 1.06 -10.72
CA CYS A 18 5.37 1.64 -11.20
C CYS A 18 5.32 1.64 -12.72
N TYR A 19 6.34 2.21 -13.37
CA TYR A 19 6.43 2.25 -14.82
C TYR A 19 6.44 0.84 -15.43
N PHE A 20 7.25 -0.06 -14.88
CA PHE A 20 7.35 -1.43 -15.39
C PHE A 20 6.02 -2.17 -15.30
N MET A 21 5.35 -2.10 -14.15
CA MET A 21 4.09 -2.78 -13.89
C MET A 21 2.93 -2.17 -14.67
N PHE A 22 2.94 -0.87 -14.89
CA PHE A 22 2.00 -0.19 -15.77
C PHE A 22 2.13 -0.71 -17.22
N GLN A 23 3.36 -0.79 -17.76
CA GLN A 23 3.59 -1.31 -19.12
C GLN A 23 3.19 -2.79 -19.24
N LEU A 24 3.43 -3.59 -18.20
CA LEU A 24 2.93 -4.97 -18.16
C LEU A 24 1.40 -4.98 -18.18
N GLY A 25 0.74 -4.17 -17.35
CA GLY A 25 -0.72 -4.04 -17.34
C GLY A 25 -1.29 -3.73 -18.72
N LEU A 26 -0.68 -2.81 -19.49
CA LEU A 26 -1.13 -2.47 -20.83
C LEU A 26 -1.05 -3.67 -21.79
N LYS A 27 0.04 -4.45 -21.71
CA LYS A 27 0.23 -5.64 -22.55
C LYS A 27 -0.73 -6.77 -22.19
N PHE A 28 -1.06 -6.93 -20.91
CA PHE A 28 -2.00 -7.96 -20.44
C PHE A 28 -3.47 -7.54 -20.58
N SER A 29 -3.77 -6.24 -20.66
CA SER A 29 -5.14 -5.72 -20.71
C SER A 29 -6.01 -6.32 -21.83
N PRO A 30 -5.54 -6.50 -23.09
CA PRO A 30 -6.33 -7.14 -24.14
C PRO A 30 -6.74 -8.58 -23.83
N TRP A 31 -5.90 -9.31 -23.07
CA TRP A 31 -6.21 -10.66 -22.61
C TRP A 31 -7.22 -10.64 -21.45
N PHE A 32 -7.07 -9.70 -20.51
CA PHE A 32 -8.04 -9.49 -19.44
C PHE A 32 -9.43 -9.14 -19.98
N ILE A 33 -9.52 -8.23 -20.96
CA ILE A 33 -10.79 -7.78 -21.56
C ILE A 33 -11.55 -8.94 -22.23
N LYS A 34 -10.82 -9.92 -22.76
CA LYS A 34 -11.39 -11.12 -23.39
C LYS A 34 -11.70 -12.25 -22.40
N PHE A 35 -11.65 -11.97 -21.10
CA PHE A 35 -12.03 -12.97 -20.10
C PHE A 35 -13.46 -13.47 -20.39
N PRO A 36 -13.67 -14.78 -20.54
CA PRO A 36 -15.00 -15.32 -20.84
C PRO A 36 -15.91 -15.15 -19.63
N LEU A 37 -16.72 -14.09 -19.66
CA LEU A 37 -17.70 -13.75 -18.63
C LEU A 37 -18.94 -14.63 -18.79
N THR A 38 -19.28 -15.40 -17.76
CA THR A 38 -20.29 -16.46 -17.83
C THR A 38 -21.71 -15.95 -17.72
N ARG A 39 -22.58 -16.44 -18.62
CA ARG A 39 -24.04 -16.29 -18.50
C ARG A 39 -24.77 -17.61 -18.23
N ASN A 40 -24.28 -18.78 -18.67
CA ASN A 40 -24.98 -20.07 -18.56
C ASN A 40 -24.05 -21.30 -18.70
N GLY A 41 -22.88 -21.25 -18.06
CA GLY A 41 -21.84 -22.29 -18.21
C GLY A 41 -20.69 -21.80 -19.08
N VAL A 42 -19.48 -22.20 -18.71
CA VAL A 42 -18.27 -21.88 -19.44
C VAL A 42 -18.27 -22.72 -20.70
N ASN A 43 -18.25 -22.10 -21.89
CA ASN A 43 -17.87 -22.84 -23.09
C ASN A 43 -16.42 -23.30 -22.86
N PRO A 44 -16.17 -24.60 -22.58
CA PRO A 44 -14.84 -25.04 -22.15
C PRO A 44 -13.80 -24.69 -23.19
N GLU A 45 -14.16 -24.74 -24.48
CA GLU A 45 -13.28 -24.39 -25.58
C GLU A 45 -12.85 -22.92 -25.58
N GLU A 46 -13.77 -21.98 -25.31
CA GLU A 46 -13.43 -20.55 -25.21
C GLU A 46 -12.54 -20.27 -24.01
N PHE A 47 -12.78 -20.94 -22.89
CA PHE A 47 -11.95 -20.82 -21.71
C PHE A 47 -10.56 -21.41 -21.90
N TYR A 48 -10.45 -22.60 -22.51
CA TYR A 48 -9.16 -23.18 -22.86
C TYR A 48 -8.40 -22.32 -23.87
N LYS A 49 -9.07 -21.78 -24.89
CA LYS A 49 -8.48 -20.81 -25.84
C LYS A 49 -8.01 -19.56 -25.11
N TRP A 50 -8.79 -19.04 -24.15
CA TRP A 50 -8.38 -17.89 -23.35
C TRP A 50 -7.15 -18.19 -22.47
N ILE A 51 -7.10 -19.37 -21.83
CA ILE A 51 -5.92 -19.82 -21.08
C ILE A 51 -4.69 -19.93 -22.00
N GLU A 52 -4.85 -20.56 -23.17
CA GLU A 52 -3.76 -20.73 -24.13
C GLU A 52 -3.25 -19.38 -24.65
N ASN A 53 -4.15 -18.46 -24.97
CA ASN A 53 -3.81 -17.07 -25.31
C ASN A 53 -3.06 -16.36 -24.17
N GLY A 54 -3.41 -16.65 -22.91
CA GLY A 54 -2.69 -16.12 -21.74
C GLY A 54 -1.29 -16.71 -21.60
N LYS A 55 -1.13 -17.99 -21.89
CA LYS A 55 0.16 -18.67 -21.90
C LYS A 55 1.05 -18.12 -23.02
N THR A 56 0.54 -17.99 -24.24
CA THR A 56 1.30 -17.41 -25.36
C THR A 56 1.62 -15.94 -25.12
N LEU A 57 0.69 -15.16 -24.56
CA LEU A 57 0.94 -13.77 -24.20
C LEU A 57 1.99 -13.64 -23.09
N SER A 58 1.93 -14.44 -22.04
CA SER A 58 2.94 -14.40 -20.98
C SER A 58 4.32 -14.80 -21.49
N LEU A 59 4.40 -15.85 -22.33
CA LEU A 59 5.64 -16.25 -23.01
C LEU A 59 6.18 -15.17 -23.93
N THR A 60 5.34 -14.51 -24.73
CA THR A 60 5.77 -13.44 -25.65
C THR A 60 6.18 -12.17 -24.92
N VAL A 61 5.47 -11.80 -23.85
CA VAL A 61 5.86 -10.67 -23.00
C VAL A 61 7.19 -10.96 -22.32
N PHE A 62 7.37 -12.17 -21.77
CA PHE A 62 8.61 -12.59 -21.15
C PHE A 62 9.75 -12.69 -22.16
N SER A 63 9.55 -13.32 -23.32
CA SER A 63 10.55 -13.42 -24.37
C SER A 63 10.95 -12.05 -24.91
N ASN A 64 9.99 -11.14 -25.12
CA ASN A 64 10.28 -9.77 -25.52
C ASN A 64 11.04 -9.00 -24.44
N TRP A 65 10.75 -9.25 -23.17
CA TRP A 65 11.46 -8.64 -22.06
C TRP A 65 12.90 -9.18 -21.94
N VAL A 66 13.06 -10.50 -21.99
CA VAL A 66 14.36 -11.19 -22.03
C VAL A 66 15.17 -10.72 -23.23
N ASN A 67 14.56 -10.67 -24.41
CA ASN A 67 15.16 -10.09 -25.61
C ASN A 67 15.53 -8.62 -25.40
N SER A 68 14.70 -7.81 -24.74
CA SER A 68 15.05 -6.42 -24.44
C SER A 68 16.21 -6.26 -23.45
N LEU A 69 16.40 -7.23 -22.54
CA LEU A 69 17.56 -7.29 -21.64
C LEU A 69 18.83 -7.72 -22.38
N PHE A 70 18.73 -8.68 -23.30
CA PHE A 70 19.86 -9.16 -24.10
C PHE A 70 20.21 -8.25 -25.29
N HIS A 71 19.26 -7.48 -25.80
CA HIS A 71 19.43 -6.42 -26.79
C HIS A 71 19.49 -5.03 -26.14
N PHE A 72 19.81 -4.97 -24.83
CA PHE A 72 20.01 -3.73 -24.12
C PHE A 72 21.30 -3.06 -24.63
N ILE A 73 21.13 -2.01 -25.44
CA ILE A 73 22.22 -1.29 -26.13
C ILE A 73 23.33 -0.77 -25.18
N TYR A 74 23.06 -0.68 -23.88
CA TYR A 74 23.97 -0.10 -22.87
C TYR A 74 24.69 -1.12 -21.99
N LEU A 75 24.51 -2.42 -22.27
CA LEU A 75 25.42 -3.50 -21.88
C LEU A 75 25.96 -4.16 -23.17
N PRO A 76 26.69 -3.40 -24.02
CA PRO A 76 27.26 -3.98 -25.23
C PRO A 76 28.32 -5.02 -24.81
N ASN A 77 28.34 -6.18 -25.50
CA ASN A 77 29.25 -7.33 -25.34
C ASN A 77 28.72 -8.51 -24.50
N ASN A 78 27.52 -9.01 -24.81
CA ASN A 78 27.31 -10.46 -24.73
C ASN A 78 27.40 -11.03 -26.15
N ILE A 79 28.20 -12.09 -26.33
CA ILE A 79 28.55 -12.71 -27.62
C ILE A 79 27.30 -13.15 -28.43
N PHE A 80 26.14 -13.28 -27.77
CA PHE A 80 24.86 -13.60 -28.42
C PHE A 80 24.20 -12.43 -29.17
N ALA A 81 24.59 -11.18 -28.90
CA ALA A 81 24.01 -10.00 -29.55
C ALA A 81 24.46 -9.79 -30.99
N SER A 82 25.48 -10.52 -31.47
CA SER A 82 26.07 -10.36 -32.80
C SER A 82 25.31 -11.05 -33.94
N PHE A 83 24.21 -11.76 -33.66
CA PHE A 83 23.53 -12.57 -34.68
C PHE A 83 22.21 -12.04 -35.23
N ILE A 84 21.63 -10.95 -34.70
CA ILE A 84 20.28 -10.54 -35.11
C ILE A 84 20.22 -9.03 -35.33
N ILE A 85 20.85 -8.63 -36.44
CA ILE A 85 20.72 -7.31 -37.06
C ILE A 85 19.38 -7.32 -37.81
N ASP A 86 18.39 -6.54 -37.36
CA ASP A 86 17.87 -5.43 -38.16
C ASP A 86 16.70 -4.61 -37.56
N SER A 87 16.84 -3.31 -37.76
CA SER A 87 15.81 -2.30 -38.06
C SER A 87 14.97 -1.62 -36.95
N ILE A 88 14.89 -0.29 -37.11
CA ILE A 88 13.83 0.66 -36.72
C ILE A 88 14.03 1.53 -35.45
N GLU A 89 14.79 2.61 -35.68
CA GLU A 89 14.58 4.06 -35.43
C GLU A 89 13.70 4.66 -34.32
N TYR A 90 12.80 3.96 -33.61
CA TYR A 90 11.99 4.60 -32.55
C TYR A 90 12.67 4.65 -31.16
N LYS A 91 13.84 4.03 -31.02
CA LYS A 91 14.59 3.94 -29.75
C LYS A 91 15.41 5.19 -29.39
N LYS A 92 15.69 6.10 -30.33
CA LYS A 92 16.51 7.31 -30.08
C LYS A 92 15.80 8.38 -29.22
N LEU A 93 14.46 8.46 -29.28
CA LEU A 93 13.66 9.45 -28.54
C LEU A 93 13.41 9.08 -27.07
N PHE A 94 13.21 7.79 -26.78
CA PHE A 94 13.08 7.33 -25.39
C PHE A 94 14.42 7.34 -24.66
N PHE A 95 15.52 7.09 -25.40
CA PHE A 95 16.86 7.08 -24.84
C PHE A 95 17.43 8.47 -24.59
N SER A 96 17.06 9.50 -25.36
CA SER A 96 17.44 10.88 -25.04
C SER A 96 16.80 11.33 -23.72
N ILE A 97 15.53 10.98 -23.46
CA ILE A 97 14.84 11.28 -22.20
C ILE A 97 15.49 10.52 -21.03
N PHE A 98 15.84 9.24 -21.21
CA PHE A 98 16.49 8.44 -20.16
C PHE A 98 17.94 8.88 -19.88
N ILE A 99 18.70 9.28 -20.90
CA ILE A 99 20.01 9.92 -20.75
C ILE A 99 19.87 11.28 -20.07
N TYR A 100 18.90 12.12 -20.44
CA TYR A 100 18.69 13.41 -19.76
C TYR A 100 18.32 13.23 -18.29
N LEU A 101 17.61 12.15 -17.94
CA LEU A 101 17.30 11.80 -16.54
C LEU A 101 18.51 11.24 -15.79
N ILE A 102 19.34 10.40 -16.41
CA ILE A 102 20.58 9.87 -15.81
C ILE A 102 21.64 10.97 -15.70
N ILE A 103 21.81 11.79 -16.74
CA ILE A 103 22.67 12.98 -16.73
C ILE A 103 22.13 13.96 -15.70
N GLY A 104 20.82 14.23 -15.65
CA GLY A 104 20.19 15.06 -14.62
C GLY A 104 20.45 14.52 -13.21
N TYR A 105 20.33 13.22 -12.99
CA TYR A 105 20.64 12.56 -11.72
C TYR A 105 22.14 12.64 -11.37
N SER A 106 23.02 12.45 -12.35
CA SER A 106 24.47 12.58 -12.19
C SER A 106 24.91 14.03 -11.96
N VAL A 107 24.24 15.01 -12.57
CA VAL A 107 24.45 16.44 -12.38
C VAL A 107 23.96 16.85 -11.00
N ILE A 108 22.84 16.30 -10.48
CA ILE A 108 22.42 16.50 -9.08
C ILE A 108 23.43 15.88 -8.11
N LEU A 109 24.06 14.74 -8.47
CA LEU A 109 25.15 14.14 -7.70
C LEU A 109 26.47 14.93 -7.80
N LEU A 110 26.75 15.59 -8.92
CA LEU A 110 27.93 16.45 -9.13
C LEU A 110 27.76 17.84 -8.50
N ILE A 111 26.57 18.43 -8.53
CA ILE A 111 26.20 19.65 -7.79
C ILE A 111 26.35 19.43 -6.28
N LYS A 112 26.24 18.18 -5.83
CA LYS A 112 26.53 17.73 -4.45
C LYS A 112 27.99 17.90 -4.03
N ILE A 113 28.92 18.18 -4.96
CA ILE A 113 30.32 18.50 -4.64
C ILE A 113 30.45 19.95 -4.13
N ASN A 114 29.56 20.88 -4.54
CA ASN A 114 29.71 22.31 -4.21
C ASN A 114 28.52 22.99 -3.51
N ILE A 115 27.39 22.31 -3.28
CA ILE A 115 26.27 22.86 -2.50
C ILE A 115 26.23 22.20 -1.12
N PRO A 116 26.23 22.95 0.00
CA PRO A 116 26.09 22.37 1.32
C PRO A 116 24.75 21.66 1.43
N SER A 117 24.82 20.32 1.36
CA SER A 117 23.72 19.35 1.33
C SER A 117 22.67 19.53 2.43
N ASN A 118 23.03 20.23 3.51
CA ASN A 118 22.17 20.55 4.64
C ASN A 118 20.99 21.48 4.29
N ARG A 119 21.13 22.44 3.35
CA ARG A 119 20.06 23.43 3.12
C ARG A 119 18.86 22.86 2.35
N ILE A 120 19.10 22.14 1.26
CA ILE A 120 18.03 21.55 0.41
C ILE A 120 17.33 20.40 1.15
N SER A 121 18.12 19.53 1.79
CA SER A 121 17.61 18.46 2.65
C SER A 121 16.68 18.99 3.75
N ASN A 122 17.08 20.07 4.43
CA ASN A 122 16.25 20.66 5.49
C ASN A 122 14.95 21.29 4.95
N ARG A 123 14.96 21.86 3.74
CA ARG A 123 13.74 22.39 3.11
C ARG A 123 12.74 21.30 2.76
N ILE A 124 13.17 20.23 2.08
CA ILE A 124 12.30 19.09 1.71
C ILE A 124 11.70 18.46 2.98
N LYS A 125 12.53 18.26 4.01
CA LYS A 125 12.12 17.79 5.32
C LYS A 125 11.06 18.68 5.97
N LEU A 126 11.26 20.00 5.93
CA LEU A 126 10.28 20.97 6.44
C LEU A 126 8.96 20.87 5.70
N TYR A 127 8.95 20.84 4.36
CA TYR A 127 7.69 20.75 3.60
C TYR A 127 6.91 19.47 3.86
N PHE A 128 7.57 18.30 3.88
CA PHE A 128 6.90 17.03 4.13
C PHE A 128 6.27 16.95 5.52
N PHE A 129 7.04 17.27 6.57
CA PHE A 129 6.51 17.26 7.93
C PHE A 129 5.51 18.38 8.19
N ASN A 130 5.68 19.55 7.56
CA ASN A 130 4.71 20.64 7.69
C ASN A 130 3.38 20.28 7.01
N GLY A 131 3.39 19.54 5.90
CA GLY A 131 2.18 19.01 5.26
C GLY A 131 1.39 18.10 6.20
N LEU A 132 2.05 17.07 6.76
CA LEU A 132 1.42 16.17 7.74
C LEU A 132 0.96 16.90 9.00
N ASN A 133 1.74 17.86 9.50
CA ASN A 133 1.37 18.67 10.65
C ASN A 133 0.14 19.53 10.38
N ARG A 134 -0.03 20.07 9.16
CA ARG A 134 -1.22 20.84 8.78
C ARG A 134 -2.48 19.98 8.76
N VAL A 135 -2.39 18.77 8.22
CA VAL A 135 -3.52 17.81 8.23
C VAL A 135 -3.88 17.45 9.67
N ALA A 136 -2.87 17.19 10.51
CA ALA A 136 -3.08 16.86 11.92
C ALA A 136 -3.63 18.04 12.74
N LEU A 137 -3.25 19.29 12.44
CA LEU A 137 -3.80 20.49 13.08
C LEU A 137 -5.31 20.63 12.88
N LEU A 138 -5.83 20.21 11.73
CA LEU A 138 -7.27 20.29 11.42
C LEU A 138 -8.09 19.24 12.17
N GLY A 139 -7.48 18.11 12.56
CA GLY A 139 -8.19 16.97 13.15
C GLY A 139 -7.90 16.70 14.63
N LEU A 140 -6.90 17.36 15.24
CA LEU A 140 -6.43 17.03 16.59
C LEU A 140 -6.64 18.15 17.60
N ASN A 141 -7.09 17.76 18.80
CA ASN A 141 -6.95 18.58 20.00
C ASN A 141 -5.46 18.92 20.24
N PRO A 142 -5.16 20.09 20.83
CA PRO A 142 -3.78 20.58 20.99
C PRO A 142 -2.85 19.60 21.72
N LYS A 143 -3.38 18.85 22.70
CA LYS A 143 -2.65 17.80 23.41
C LYS A 143 -2.27 16.63 22.50
N ASN A 144 -3.21 16.16 21.67
CA ASN A 144 -2.95 15.06 20.74
C ASN A 144 -2.04 15.50 19.60
N TYR A 145 -2.16 16.75 19.15
CA TYR A 145 -1.27 17.35 18.16
C TYR A 145 0.18 17.40 18.66
N ALA A 146 0.41 17.77 19.92
CA ALA A 146 1.74 17.75 20.51
C ALA A 146 2.36 16.34 20.47
N ILE A 147 1.59 15.31 20.84
CA ILE A 147 2.02 13.90 20.78
C ILE A 147 2.28 13.45 19.34
N PHE A 148 1.41 13.82 18.40
CA PHE A 148 1.61 13.52 16.98
C PHE A 148 2.91 14.14 16.44
N LYS A 149 3.15 15.41 16.79
CA LYS A 149 4.36 16.14 16.39
C LYS A 149 5.62 15.50 16.96
N THR A 150 5.60 15.02 18.20
CA THR A 150 6.77 14.32 18.80
C THR A 150 7.04 12.99 18.12
N VAL A 151 6.00 12.22 17.78
CA VAL A 151 6.14 10.96 17.03
C VAL A 151 6.79 11.20 15.68
N LEU A 152 6.27 12.12 14.87
CA LEU A 152 6.80 12.42 13.53
C LEU A 152 8.23 12.97 13.56
N THR A 153 8.58 13.76 14.57
CA THR A 153 9.91 14.37 14.66
C THR A 153 10.97 13.45 15.25
N SER A 154 10.59 12.26 15.73
CA SER A 154 11.51 11.29 16.33
C SER A 154 12.59 10.81 15.35
N LYS A 155 13.79 10.52 15.87
CA LYS A 155 14.89 9.95 15.07
C LYS A 155 14.50 8.59 14.47
N TYR A 156 13.68 7.82 15.18
CA TYR A 156 13.16 6.52 14.75
C TYR A 156 12.32 6.63 13.46
N VAL A 157 11.29 7.48 13.46
CA VAL A 157 10.41 7.65 12.28
C VAL A 157 11.21 8.13 11.06
N LYS A 158 12.19 9.00 11.29
CA LYS A 158 13.07 9.51 10.24
C LYS A 158 13.94 8.43 9.60
N ARG A 159 14.40 7.44 10.38
CA ARG A 159 15.18 6.30 9.86
C ARG A 159 14.31 5.34 9.05
N LYS A 160 13.08 5.10 9.49
CA LYS A 160 12.12 4.18 8.85
C LYS A 160 11.21 4.85 7.82
N LEU A 161 11.48 6.12 7.48
CA LEU A 161 10.68 6.91 6.54
C LEU A 161 10.40 6.22 5.19
N PRO A 162 11.32 5.43 4.60
CA PRO A 162 11.03 4.69 3.37
C PRO A 162 9.80 3.77 3.47
N ASN A 163 9.44 3.31 4.67
CA ASN A 163 8.28 2.45 4.91
C ASN A 163 6.95 3.22 4.79
N LEU A 164 6.95 4.55 4.93
CA LEU A 164 5.75 5.37 4.67
C LEU A 164 5.33 5.30 3.21
N TYR A 165 6.26 5.05 2.28
CA TYR A 165 5.91 4.90 0.88
C TYR A 165 5.31 3.53 0.56
N GLY A 166 5.08 2.64 1.53
CA GLY A 166 4.57 1.30 1.28
C GLY A 166 5.60 0.34 0.69
N ASN A 167 5.23 -0.94 0.59
CA ASN A 167 6.06 -1.98 -0.01
C ASN A 167 6.08 -1.86 -1.55
N LEU A 168 7.07 -2.48 -2.20
CA LEU A 168 7.17 -2.57 -3.65
C LEU A 168 5.99 -3.31 -4.27
N PHE A 169 5.51 -4.37 -3.61
CA PHE A 169 4.35 -5.13 -4.06
C PHE A 169 3.08 -4.28 -4.11
N PHE A 170 2.92 -3.33 -3.19
CA PHE A 170 1.80 -2.39 -3.18
C PHE A 170 1.77 -1.55 -4.47
N TRP A 171 2.91 -0.94 -4.83
CA TRP A 171 3.01 -0.14 -6.06
C TRP A 171 2.85 -0.99 -7.32
N ALA A 172 3.41 -2.19 -7.32
CA ALA A 172 3.27 -3.10 -8.44
C ALA A 172 1.80 -3.43 -8.74
N MET A 173 1.02 -3.76 -7.70
CA MET A 173 -0.42 -4.05 -7.84
C MET A 173 -1.19 -2.78 -8.25
N LEU A 174 -0.90 -1.64 -7.62
CA LEU A 174 -1.58 -0.39 -7.92
C LEU A 174 -1.45 -0.03 -9.40
N ASP A 175 -0.25 -0.08 -9.97
CA ASP A 175 -0.01 0.32 -11.35
C ASP A 175 -0.41 -0.72 -12.39
N PHE A 176 -0.31 -2.00 -12.06
CA PHE A 176 -0.77 -3.07 -12.94
C PHE A 176 -2.29 -2.97 -13.17
N PHE A 177 -3.08 -2.82 -12.10
CA PHE A 177 -4.53 -2.72 -12.22
C PHE A 177 -4.99 -1.33 -12.68
N SER A 178 -4.31 -0.24 -12.32
CA SER A 178 -4.63 1.10 -12.87
C SER A 178 -4.44 1.13 -14.39
N SER A 179 -3.45 0.40 -14.92
CA SER A 179 -3.26 0.25 -16.36
C SER A 179 -4.37 -0.55 -17.04
N ILE A 180 -4.96 -1.55 -16.37
CA ILE A 180 -6.11 -2.26 -16.93
C ILE A 180 -7.34 -1.33 -16.92
N LEU A 181 -7.48 -0.51 -15.88
CA LEU A 181 -8.55 0.48 -15.77
C LEU A 181 -8.48 1.59 -16.83
N SER A 182 -7.29 1.95 -17.31
CA SER A 182 -7.16 3.00 -18.35
C SER A 182 -7.69 2.56 -19.72
N LEU A 183 -7.62 1.27 -20.02
CA LEU A 183 -8.10 0.68 -21.29
C LEU A 183 -9.53 0.15 -21.21
N THR A 184 -10.10 0.08 -20.00
CA THR A 184 -11.46 -0.40 -19.79
C THR A 184 -12.45 0.75 -19.60
N THR A 185 -13.71 0.53 -19.98
CA THR A 185 -14.80 1.49 -19.79
C THR A 185 -15.68 1.06 -18.62
N ASN A 186 -16.37 2.01 -18.00
CA ASN A 186 -17.27 1.77 -16.87
C ASN A 186 -18.38 0.72 -17.15
N ASN A 187 -18.66 0.39 -18.41
CA ASN A 187 -19.69 -0.56 -18.79
C ASN A 187 -19.17 -2.01 -18.86
N MET A 188 -17.85 -2.22 -18.81
CA MET A 188 -17.27 -3.56 -18.88
C MET A 188 -17.14 -4.15 -17.49
N LYS A 189 -17.61 -5.38 -17.26
CA LYS A 189 -17.51 -6.02 -15.93
C LYS A 189 -16.07 -6.18 -15.44
N ILE A 190 -15.13 -6.34 -16.37
CA ILE A 190 -13.69 -6.45 -16.08
C ILE A 190 -13.13 -5.15 -15.49
N HIS A 191 -13.73 -4.00 -15.81
CA HIS A 191 -13.42 -2.72 -15.16
C HIS A 191 -13.69 -2.81 -13.65
N TYR A 192 -14.87 -3.33 -13.26
CA TYR A 192 -15.22 -3.50 -11.86
C TYR A 192 -14.38 -4.57 -11.15
N LEU A 193 -13.98 -5.64 -11.84
CA LEU A 193 -13.04 -6.62 -11.29
C LEU A 193 -11.69 -5.96 -10.94
N ALA A 194 -11.08 -5.24 -11.88
CA ALA A 194 -9.81 -4.53 -11.65
C ALA A 194 -9.93 -3.50 -10.52
N LEU A 195 -11.07 -2.80 -10.45
CA LEU A 195 -11.35 -1.81 -9.43
C LEU A 195 -11.42 -2.44 -8.03
N VAL A 196 -12.03 -3.61 -7.86
CA VAL A 196 -12.10 -4.27 -6.55
C VAL A 196 -10.78 -4.88 -6.11
N PHE A 197 -9.93 -5.32 -7.04
CA PHE A 197 -8.55 -5.68 -6.69
C PHE A 197 -7.80 -4.48 -6.08
N LEU A 198 -7.99 -3.28 -6.64
CA LEU A 198 -7.43 -2.05 -6.09
C LEU A 198 -8.04 -1.63 -4.74
N MET A 199 -9.30 -2.00 -4.49
CA MET A 199 -10.00 -1.63 -3.25
C MET A 199 -9.38 -2.19 -1.99
N PHE A 200 -8.95 -3.46 -2.00
CA PHE A 200 -8.65 -4.16 -0.74
C PHE A 200 -7.19 -4.57 -0.63
N PHE A 201 -6.60 -5.16 -1.68
CA PHE A 201 -5.25 -5.70 -1.61
C PHE A 201 -4.18 -4.61 -1.40
N PRO A 202 -4.10 -3.55 -2.22
CA PRO A 202 -3.12 -2.50 -2.02
C PRO A 202 -3.23 -1.86 -0.61
N ILE A 203 -4.45 -1.57 -0.16
CA ILE A 203 -4.68 -0.94 1.15
C ILE A 203 -4.17 -1.84 2.28
N TYR A 204 -4.51 -3.12 2.24
CA TYR A 204 -4.04 -4.07 3.24
C TYR A 204 -2.51 -4.14 3.30
N PHE A 205 -1.84 -4.31 2.14
CA PHE A 205 -0.38 -4.37 2.10
C PHE A 205 0.28 -3.06 2.53
N TYR A 206 -0.34 -1.92 2.24
CA TYR A 206 0.13 -0.61 2.68
C TYR A 206 0.03 -0.46 4.20
N VAL A 207 -1.13 -0.76 4.77
CA VAL A 207 -1.39 -0.71 6.22
C VAL A 207 -0.44 -1.65 6.98
N HIS A 208 -0.32 -2.91 6.52
CA HIS A 208 0.56 -3.90 7.11
C HIS A 208 2.02 -3.43 7.12
N ASN A 209 2.50 -2.88 6.00
CA ASN A 209 3.86 -2.35 5.90
C ASN A 209 4.12 -1.19 6.86
N ILE A 210 3.14 -0.31 7.07
CA ILE A 210 3.28 0.82 8.01
C ILE A 210 3.32 0.32 9.45
N ILE A 211 2.44 -0.59 9.83
CA ILE A 211 2.40 -1.12 11.19
C ILE A 211 3.70 -1.88 11.52
N LYS A 212 4.18 -2.73 10.61
CA LYS A 212 5.50 -3.40 10.73
C LYS A 212 6.67 -2.41 10.69
N GLY A 213 6.61 -1.41 9.82
CA GLY A 213 7.69 -0.45 9.64
C GLY A 213 7.88 0.48 10.85
N PHE A 214 6.79 0.78 11.56
CA PHE A 214 6.75 1.74 12.66
C PHE A 214 6.32 1.13 14.00
N VAL A 215 6.56 -0.18 14.20
CA VAL A 215 6.27 -0.91 15.45
C VAL A 215 6.70 -0.10 16.66
N GLY A 216 7.93 0.42 16.69
CA GLY A 216 8.45 1.16 17.83
C GLY A 216 7.83 2.52 18.15
N LYS A 217 6.79 2.95 17.43
CA LYS A 217 5.97 4.11 17.81
C LYS A 217 4.46 3.86 17.70
N ILE A 218 4.04 2.92 16.85
CA ILE A 218 2.64 2.57 16.63
C ILE A 218 2.17 1.46 17.58
N SER A 219 3.05 0.50 17.91
CA SER A 219 2.69 -0.63 18.76
C SER A 219 2.26 -0.13 20.13
N PHE A 220 1.36 -0.86 20.77
CA PHE A 220 0.90 -0.56 22.11
C PHE A 220 2.06 -0.54 23.12
N GLU A 221 2.95 -1.53 23.04
CA GLU A 221 4.10 -1.77 23.93
C GLU A 221 5.26 -0.77 23.80
N SER A 222 5.33 0.00 22.71
CA SER A 222 6.51 0.82 22.35
C SER A 222 6.91 1.95 23.31
N ASP A 223 6.04 2.37 24.23
CA ASP A 223 6.34 3.48 25.15
C ASP A 223 5.96 3.09 26.60
N LYS A 224 6.72 2.16 27.21
CA LYS A 224 6.53 1.70 28.61
C LYS A 224 6.43 2.88 29.58
N ASN A 225 7.31 3.87 29.45
CA ASN A 225 7.31 5.07 30.30
C ASN A 225 6.03 5.90 30.18
N LEU A 226 5.45 6.00 28.97
CA LEU A 226 4.21 6.74 28.78
C LEU A 226 3.04 5.97 29.39
N LEU A 227 3.02 4.65 29.26
CA LEU A 227 2.02 3.80 29.90
C LEU A 227 2.09 3.92 31.44
N LEU A 228 3.30 3.85 32.01
CA LEU A 228 3.53 4.03 33.45
C LEU A 228 3.06 5.41 33.95
N LEU A 229 3.38 6.49 33.23
CA LEU A 229 2.92 7.84 33.57
C LEU A 229 1.39 7.95 33.55
N PHE A 230 0.72 7.28 32.61
CA PHE A 230 -0.74 7.25 32.54
C PHE A 230 -1.35 6.43 33.70
N LEU A 231 -0.73 5.32 34.08
CA LEU A 231 -1.14 4.52 35.23
C LEU A 231 -0.98 5.29 36.54
N ILE A 232 0.18 5.93 36.76
CA ILE A 232 0.45 6.75 37.96
C ILE A 232 -0.53 7.93 38.06
N SER A 233 -0.96 8.49 36.92
CA SER A 233 -1.95 9.58 36.90
C SER A 233 -3.41 9.12 36.98
N GLY A 234 -3.67 7.82 37.26
CA GLY A 234 -5.01 7.27 37.41
C GLY A 234 -5.81 7.20 36.11
N LYS A 235 -5.17 7.31 34.95
CA LYS A 235 -5.83 7.29 33.64
C LYS A 235 -5.86 5.88 33.05
N ASN A 236 -6.95 5.60 32.34
CA ASN A 236 -7.15 4.31 31.69
C ASN A 236 -6.17 4.11 30.51
N ILE A 237 -5.50 2.95 30.48
CA ILE A 237 -4.57 2.53 29.41
C ILE A 237 -5.24 2.56 28.02
N TRP A 238 -6.56 2.31 27.96
CA TRP A 238 -7.36 2.44 26.75
C TRP A 238 -7.16 3.78 26.02
N LEU A 239 -6.96 4.88 26.77
CA LEU A 239 -6.75 6.20 26.18
C LEU A 239 -5.44 6.27 25.37
N VAL A 240 -4.39 5.60 25.84
CA VAL A 240 -3.09 5.55 25.14
C VAL A 240 -3.26 4.79 23.83
N PHE A 241 -3.93 3.64 23.86
CA PHE A 241 -4.22 2.86 22.66
C PHE A 241 -5.05 3.65 21.65
N ARG A 242 -6.12 4.34 22.11
CA ARG A 242 -6.95 5.20 21.26
C ARG A 242 -6.14 6.31 20.57
N ILE A 243 -5.20 6.95 21.30
CA ILE A 243 -4.33 7.98 20.73
C ILE A 243 -3.40 7.39 19.68
N LYS A 244 -2.78 6.23 19.94
CA LYS A 244 -1.89 5.56 18.98
C LYS A 244 -2.63 5.13 17.70
N LEU A 245 -3.84 4.58 17.83
CA LEU A 245 -4.69 4.28 16.67
C LEU A 245 -5.01 5.53 15.85
N LEU A 246 -5.37 6.63 16.52
CA LEU A 246 -5.71 7.87 15.84
C LEU A 246 -4.50 8.44 15.08
N ILE A 247 -3.32 8.43 15.69
CA ILE A 247 -2.07 8.85 15.04
C ILE A 247 -1.78 7.98 13.81
N THR A 248 -1.94 6.67 13.94
CA THR A 248 -1.73 5.72 12.84
C THR A 248 -2.66 6.01 11.67
N ASN A 249 -3.95 6.25 11.95
CA ASN A 249 -4.91 6.59 10.91
C ASN A 249 -4.60 7.93 10.23
N LEU A 250 -4.16 8.95 10.98
CA LEU A 250 -3.75 10.23 10.40
C LEU A 250 -2.50 10.14 9.52
N ILE A 251 -1.60 9.19 9.80
CA ILE A 251 -0.41 8.98 8.97
C ILE A 251 -0.79 8.28 7.66
N ILE A 252 -1.66 7.26 7.72
CA ILE A 252 -1.96 6.40 6.57
C ILE A 252 -2.94 7.07 5.59
N PHE A 253 -3.99 7.74 6.09
CA PHE A 253 -5.09 8.24 5.27
C PHE A 253 -4.67 9.20 4.14
N PRO A 254 -3.78 10.19 4.36
CA PRO A 254 -3.39 11.12 3.29
C PRO A 254 -2.74 10.44 2.08
N PHE A 255 -2.00 9.35 2.30
CA PHE A 255 -1.33 8.64 1.21
C PHE A 255 -2.30 7.78 0.40
N ILE A 256 -3.27 7.14 1.06
CA ILE A 256 -4.34 6.42 0.37
C ILE A 256 -5.14 7.40 -0.48
N PHE A 257 -5.51 8.56 0.08
CA PHE A 257 -6.24 9.58 -0.65
C PHE A 257 -5.48 10.10 -1.89
N ILE A 258 -4.16 10.32 -1.79
CA ILE A 258 -3.32 10.66 -2.94
C ILE A 258 -3.33 9.51 -3.97
N GLY A 259 -3.26 8.26 -3.52
CA GLY A 259 -3.37 7.08 -4.37
C GLY A 259 -4.69 7.04 -5.15
N ASP A 260 -5.81 7.36 -4.50
CA ASP A 260 -7.14 7.38 -5.12
C ASP A 260 -7.24 8.44 -6.20
N ILE A 261 -6.64 9.62 -5.97
CA ILE A 261 -6.53 10.67 -6.98
C ILE A 261 -5.69 10.19 -8.16
N MET A 262 -4.57 9.49 -7.92
CA MET A 262 -3.74 8.95 -9.02
C MET A 262 -4.50 7.90 -9.84
N ILE A 263 -5.22 6.99 -9.17
CA ILE A 263 -6.05 5.97 -9.82
C ILE A 263 -7.15 6.65 -10.66
N PHE A 264 -7.74 7.74 -10.19
CA PHE A 264 -8.71 8.53 -10.95
C PHE A 264 -8.10 9.26 -12.16
N CYS A 265 -6.90 9.82 -12.01
CA CYS A 265 -6.23 10.53 -13.12
C CYS A 265 -5.79 9.59 -14.24
N ILE A 266 -5.37 8.37 -13.88
CA ILE A 266 -4.84 7.38 -14.83
C ILE A 266 -5.96 6.49 -15.37
N GLY A 267 -6.89 6.08 -14.51
CA GLY A 267 -7.97 5.17 -14.82
C GLY A 267 -9.21 5.88 -15.35
N ASN A 268 -9.98 5.20 -16.21
CA ASN A 268 -11.20 5.74 -16.78
C ASN A 268 -12.41 5.61 -15.81
N ILE A 269 -12.27 6.17 -14.61
CA ILE A 269 -13.25 6.05 -13.51
C ILE A 269 -14.16 7.27 -13.48
N SER A 270 -15.47 7.04 -13.36
CA SER A 270 -16.42 8.15 -13.16
C SER A 270 -16.27 8.82 -11.78
N ILE A 271 -16.56 10.12 -11.69
CA ILE A 271 -16.49 10.88 -10.43
C ILE A 271 -17.35 10.25 -9.33
N LYS A 272 -18.51 9.70 -9.69
CA LYS A 272 -19.40 8.99 -8.75
C LYS A 272 -18.70 7.78 -8.11
N LEU A 273 -18.01 6.98 -8.93
CA LEU A 273 -17.27 5.82 -8.44
C LEU A 273 -16.06 6.22 -7.59
N LEU A 274 -15.41 7.35 -7.89
CA LEU A 274 -14.31 7.88 -7.07
C LEU A 274 -14.74 8.17 -5.63
N PHE A 275 -15.86 8.87 -5.43
CA PHE A 275 -16.34 9.16 -4.08
C PHE A 275 -16.68 7.89 -3.29
N LEU A 276 -17.29 6.91 -3.96
CA LEU A 276 -17.57 5.62 -3.35
C LEU A 276 -16.30 4.84 -3.03
N LEU A 277 -15.29 4.88 -3.91
CA LEU A 277 -13.99 4.26 -3.71
C LEU A 277 -13.29 4.82 -2.46
N ILE A 278 -13.22 6.16 -2.34
CA ILE A 278 -12.64 6.84 -1.18
C ILE A 278 -13.34 6.40 0.12
N GLY A 279 -14.67 6.26 0.09
CA GLY A 279 -15.44 5.75 1.24
C GLY A 279 -15.09 4.31 1.63
N VAL A 280 -15.00 3.41 0.65
CA VAL A 280 -14.57 2.01 0.87
C VAL A 280 -13.14 1.96 1.40
N HIS A 281 -12.24 2.77 0.84
CA HIS A 281 -10.85 2.85 1.26
C HIS A 281 -10.71 3.36 2.69
N ALA A 282 -11.43 4.41 3.05
CA ALA A 282 -11.43 4.93 4.42
C ALA A 282 -11.93 3.90 5.45
N SER A 283 -13.04 3.22 5.15
CA SER A 283 -13.62 2.22 6.05
C SER A 283 -12.75 0.96 6.17
N SER A 284 -12.23 0.44 5.06
CA SER A 284 -11.33 -0.73 5.04
C SER A 284 -9.99 -0.44 5.70
N MET A 285 -9.43 0.75 5.52
CA MET A 285 -8.21 1.18 6.19
C MET A 285 -8.36 1.12 7.72
N VAL A 286 -9.42 1.70 8.28
CA VAL A 286 -9.67 1.67 9.74
C VAL A 286 -9.75 0.23 10.23
N LEU A 287 -10.46 -0.62 9.49
CA LEU A 287 -10.58 -2.03 9.83
C LEU A 287 -9.23 -2.76 9.81
N PHE A 288 -8.45 -2.62 8.74
CA PHE A 288 -7.17 -3.29 8.59
C PHE A 288 -6.16 -2.81 9.63
N VAL A 289 -6.18 -1.53 10.02
CA VAL A 289 -5.34 -1.02 11.11
C VAL A 289 -5.69 -1.73 12.41
N LEU A 290 -6.98 -1.89 12.74
CA LEU A 290 -7.39 -2.62 13.94
C LEU A 290 -6.92 -4.08 13.90
N ILE A 291 -7.15 -4.78 12.78
CA ILE A 291 -6.74 -6.19 12.63
C ILE A 291 -5.23 -6.35 12.79
N CYS A 292 -4.44 -5.50 12.14
CA CYS A 292 -2.98 -5.58 12.22
C CYS A 292 -2.42 -5.18 13.60
N THR A 293 -3.20 -4.50 14.45
CA THR A 293 -2.79 -4.22 15.84
C THR A 293 -3.15 -5.31 16.83
N ILE A 294 -3.95 -6.32 16.45
CA ILE A 294 -4.34 -7.45 17.31
C ILE A 294 -3.14 -8.16 17.96
N PRO A 295 -2.04 -8.48 17.25
CA PRO A 295 -0.88 -9.14 17.87
C PRO A 295 -0.30 -8.35 19.05
N ASN A 296 -0.24 -7.02 18.93
CA ASN A 296 0.29 -6.12 19.98
C ASN A 296 -0.62 -6.02 21.23
N ILE A 297 -1.84 -6.53 21.13
CA ILE A 297 -2.82 -6.50 22.22
C ILE A 297 -2.96 -7.89 22.81
N LEU A 298 -2.83 -8.94 21.98
CA LEU A 298 -3.02 -10.30 22.42
C LEU A 298 -1.88 -10.79 23.31
N SER A 299 -0.64 -10.51 22.90
CA SER A 299 0.60 -10.94 23.55
C SER A 299 1.55 -9.73 23.66
N PRO A 300 1.28 -8.78 24.58
CA PRO A 300 2.11 -7.60 24.71
C PRO A 300 3.43 -7.90 25.43
N HIS A 301 4.56 -7.48 24.87
CA HIS A 301 5.89 -7.58 25.48
C HIS A 301 6.44 -6.18 25.79
N PHE A 302 6.47 -5.81 27.07
CA PHE A 302 6.97 -4.49 27.52
C PHE A 302 8.46 -4.45 27.82
N ASN A 303 9.09 -5.63 27.97
CA ASN A 303 10.50 -5.76 28.27
C ASN A 303 11.25 -6.06 26.97
N TYR A 304 11.98 -5.08 26.45
CA TYR A 304 12.81 -5.22 25.24
C TYR A 304 14.05 -4.33 25.37
N LEU A 305 15.18 -4.78 24.84
CA LEU A 305 16.43 -3.99 24.85
C LEU A 305 16.37 -2.93 23.76
N ASN A 306 15.86 -3.30 22.59
CA ASN A 306 15.62 -2.39 21.47
C ASN A 306 14.15 -2.39 21.06
N VAL A 307 13.65 -1.21 20.69
CA VAL A 307 12.27 -1.03 20.21
C VAL A 307 11.98 -1.79 18.90
N GLU A 308 13.03 -2.29 18.23
CA GLU A 308 12.92 -3.12 17.02
C GLU A 308 12.67 -4.60 17.33
N GLU A 309 13.06 -5.07 18.52
CA GLU A 309 12.89 -6.47 18.97
C GLU A 309 11.42 -6.77 19.36
N ILE A 310 10.57 -5.75 19.45
CA ILE A 310 9.14 -5.89 19.81
C ILE A 310 8.39 -6.87 18.88
N ASN A 311 8.84 -7.05 17.64
CA ASN A 311 8.26 -7.97 16.67
C ASN A 311 9.04 -9.29 16.51
N GLU A 312 10.12 -9.49 17.27
CA GLU A 312 10.96 -10.68 17.18
C GLU A 312 10.46 -11.83 18.08
N TYR A 313 9.49 -11.55 18.96
CA TYR A 313 8.88 -12.54 19.84
C TYR A 313 8.09 -13.61 19.05
N PRO A 314 8.34 -14.91 19.32
CA PRO A 314 7.85 -16.01 18.46
C PRO A 314 6.33 -16.20 18.51
N ASP A 315 5.73 -16.02 19.68
CA ASP A 315 4.27 -16.02 19.90
C ASP A 315 3.57 -14.94 19.07
N LYS A 316 4.15 -13.74 19.05
CA LYS A 316 3.63 -12.61 18.30
C LYS A 316 3.78 -12.81 16.79
N GLN A 317 4.92 -13.33 16.34
CA GLN A 317 5.15 -13.67 14.94
C GLN A 317 4.16 -14.72 14.44
N PHE A 318 3.86 -15.74 15.26
CA PHE A 318 2.89 -16.77 14.91
C PHE A 318 1.49 -16.17 14.68
N ILE A 319 1.01 -15.34 15.61
CA ILE A 319 -0.30 -14.66 15.49
C ILE A 319 -0.30 -13.73 14.27
N GLU A 320 0.77 -12.97 14.07
CA GLU A 320 0.88 -12.03 12.95
C GLU A 320 0.88 -12.73 11.58
N GLN A 321 1.63 -13.82 11.43
CA GLN A 321 1.65 -14.62 10.21
C GLN A 321 0.29 -15.28 9.96
N GLY A 322 -0.34 -15.84 11.01
CA GLY A 322 -1.68 -16.40 10.91
C GLY A 322 -2.71 -15.38 10.43
N LEU A 323 -2.69 -14.16 11.00
CA LEU A 323 -3.54 -13.07 10.55
C LEU A 323 -3.21 -12.63 9.13
N TYR A 324 -1.93 -12.56 8.75
CA TYR A 324 -1.54 -12.21 7.38
C TYR A 324 -2.14 -13.15 6.34
N TYR A 325 -1.95 -14.46 6.53
CA TYR A 325 -2.49 -15.46 5.61
C TYR A 325 -4.02 -15.52 5.62
N PHE A 326 -4.65 -15.36 6.79
CA PHE A 326 -6.11 -15.28 6.88
C PHE A 326 -6.66 -14.07 6.11
N MET A 327 -6.02 -12.91 6.24
CA MET A 327 -6.45 -11.69 5.57
C MET A 327 -6.31 -11.78 4.05
N THR A 328 -5.14 -12.23 3.57
CA THR A 328 -4.88 -12.32 2.13
C THR A 328 -5.60 -13.49 1.46
N GLY A 329 -5.74 -14.62 2.16
CA GLY A 329 -6.27 -15.86 1.60
C GLY A 329 -7.78 -16.02 1.75
N PHE A 330 -8.39 -15.46 2.79
CA PHE A 330 -9.82 -15.65 3.07
C PHE A 330 -10.58 -14.33 3.15
N PHE A 331 -10.18 -13.40 4.04
CA PHE A 331 -10.98 -12.23 4.35
C PHE A 331 -11.14 -11.27 3.17
N ILE A 332 -10.05 -10.92 2.49
CA ILE A 332 -10.10 -10.04 1.32
C ILE A 332 -10.88 -10.70 0.18
N PRO A 333 -10.59 -11.96 -0.24
CA PRO A 333 -11.40 -12.65 -1.25
C PRO A 333 -12.89 -12.71 -0.91
N PHE A 334 -13.24 -12.88 0.38
CA PHE A 334 -14.63 -12.83 0.83
C PHE A 334 -15.29 -11.46 0.59
N LEU A 335 -14.58 -10.35 0.82
CA LEU A 335 -15.06 -9.00 0.49
C LEU A 335 -15.21 -8.77 -1.03
N MET A 336 -14.61 -9.61 -1.86
CA MET A 336 -14.70 -9.55 -3.32
C MET A 336 -15.85 -10.40 -3.87
N LEU A 337 -16.52 -11.23 -3.07
CA LEU A 337 -17.62 -12.10 -3.53
C LEU A 337 -18.71 -11.40 -4.36
N PRO A 338 -19.16 -10.17 -4.02
CA PRO A 338 -20.17 -9.50 -4.84
C PRO A 338 -19.69 -9.23 -6.27
N THR A 339 -18.39 -9.04 -6.49
CA THR A 339 -17.83 -8.96 -7.86
C THR A 339 -17.91 -10.27 -8.60
N ALA A 340 -17.64 -11.39 -7.92
CA ALA A 340 -17.72 -12.70 -8.55
C ALA A 340 -19.16 -12.97 -9.02
N LEU A 341 -20.14 -12.67 -8.16
CA LEU A 341 -21.56 -12.79 -8.50
C LEU A 341 -22.00 -11.82 -9.62
N TYR A 342 -21.40 -10.62 -9.67
CA TYR A 342 -21.62 -9.67 -10.74
C TYR A 342 -21.04 -10.15 -12.08
N LEU A 343 -19.83 -10.71 -12.06
CA LEU A 343 -19.19 -11.27 -13.26
C LEU A 343 -20.01 -12.42 -13.86
N THR A 344 -20.67 -13.22 -13.02
CA THR A 344 -21.54 -14.34 -13.42
C THR A 344 -22.98 -13.93 -13.77
N ASP A 345 -23.29 -12.64 -13.91
CA ASP A 345 -24.65 -12.14 -14.20
C ASP A 345 -25.72 -12.48 -13.14
N ASN A 346 -25.33 -12.89 -11.94
CA ASN A 346 -26.28 -13.19 -10.87
C ASN A 346 -26.86 -11.91 -10.22
N ILE A 347 -26.15 -10.78 -10.36
CA ILE A 347 -26.51 -9.49 -9.78
C ILE A 347 -26.46 -8.43 -10.87
N SER A 348 -27.43 -7.51 -10.90
CA SER A 348 -27.44 -6.36 -11.83
C SER A 348 -26.40 -5.28 -11.44
N ASP A 349 -26.02 -4.44 -12.40
CA ASP A 349 -25.04 -3.35 -12.19
C ASP A 349 -25.40 -2.44 -11.00
N SER A 350 -26.67 -2.07 -10.86
CA SER A 350 -27.14 -1.18 -9.79
C SER A 350 -27.05 -1.84 -8.42
N LEU A 351 -27.43 -3.11 -8.32
CA LEU A 351 -27.32 -3.90 -7.10
C LEU A 351 -25.87 -4.19 -6.75
N TYR A 352 -25.00 -4.39 -7.75
CA TYR A 352 -23.58 -4.56 -7.51
C TYR A 352 -22.95 -3.31 -6.91
N ILE A 353 -23.22 -2.12 -7.48
CA ILE A 353 -22.66 -0.87 -6.95
C ILE A 353 -23.13 -0.64 -5.51
N THR A 354 -24.40 -0.89 -5.19
CA THR A 354 -24.91 -0.73 -3.82
C THR A 354 -24.27 -1.75 -2.87
N VAL A 355 -24.22 -3.03 -3.22
CA VAL A 355 -23.65 -4.06 -2.35
C VAL A 355 -22.14 -3.85 -2.17
N GLN A 356 -21.38 -3.73 -3.26
CA GLN A 356 -19.92 -3.68 -3.19
C GLN A 356 -19.39 -2.40 -2.54
N PHE A 357 -20.03 -1.25 -2.78
CA PHE A 357 -19.52 0.01 -2.25
C PHE A 357 -20.23 0.42 -0.96
N THR A 358 -21.57 0.41 -0.93
CA THR A 358 -22.30 0.93 0.24
C THR A 358 -22.41 -0.10 1.37
N LEU A 359 -22.76 -1.35 1.07
CA LEU A 359 -22.87 -2.38 2.10
C LEU A 359 -21.50 -2.74 2.69
N CYS A 360 -20.45 -2.81 1.87
CA CYS A 360 -19.09 -3.04 2.39
C CYS A 360 -18.64 -1.95 3.36
N ILE A 361 -18.96 -0.68 3.13
CA ILE A 361 -18.66 0.40 4.09
C ILE A 361 -19.37 0.14 5.42
N ILE A 362 -20.66 -0.23 5.37
CA ILE A 362 -21.44 -0.52 6.57
C ILE A 362 -20.85 -1.72 7.32
N VAL A 363 -20.57 -2.83 6.62
CA VAL A 363 -20.00 -4.05 7.22
C VAL A 363 -18.62 -3.78 7.80
N ASN A 364 -17.73 -3.09 7.09
CA ASN A 364 -16.41 -2.74 7.60
C ASN A 364 -16.51 -1.85 8.84
N SER A 365 -17.41 -0.87 8.85
CA SER A 365 -17.61 0.01 10.01
C SER A 365 -18.16 -0.75 11.22
N MET A 366 -19.14 -1.64 11.03
CA MET A 366 -19.67 -2.52 12.10
C MET A 366 -18.58 -3.43 12.67
N PHE A 367 -17.80 -4.09 11.82
CA PHE A 367 -16.75 -4.99 12.28
C PHE A 367 -15.63 -4.22 12.99
N SER A 368 -15.29 -3.02 12.51
CA SER A 368 -14.32 -2.13 13.18
C SER A 368 -14.81 -1.69 14.57
N PHE A 369 -16.11 -1.42 14.73
CA PHE A 369 -16.72 -1.10 16.01
C PHE A 369 -16.66 -2.27 16.99
N ILE A 370 -17.03 -3.48 16.54
CA ILE A 370 -16.97 -4.71 17.35
C ILE A 370 -15.54 -4.98 17.82
N LEU A 371 -14.56 -4.92 16.90
CA LEU A 371 -13.15 -5.11 17.24
C LEU A 371 -12.67 -4.08 18.27
N THR A 372 -13.07 -2.81 18.12
CA THR A 372 -12.74 -1.75 19.07
C THR A 372 -13.27 -2.07 20.47
N LEU A 373 -14.48 -2.61 20.59
CA LEU A 373 -15.06 -3.05 21.87
C LEU A 373 -14.30 -4.24 22.47
N CYS A 374 -13.98 -5.26 21.65
CA CYS A 374 -13.20 -6.42 22.10
C CYS A 374 -11.82 -6.01 22.61
N ILE A 375 -11.14 -5.11 21.89
CA ILE A 375 -9.85 -4.57 22.29
C ILE A 375 -9.98 -3.79 23.60
N ARG A 376 -11.00 -2.93 23.73
CA ARG A 376 -11.23 -2.17 24.96
C ARG A 376 -11.40 -3.09 26.16
N TYR A 377 -12.18 -4.15 26.02
CA TYR A 377 -12.39 -5.14 27.06
C TYR A 377 -11.08 -5.82 27.46
N LYS A 378 -10.27 -6.26 26.48
CA LYS A 378 -8.98 -6.91 26.76
C LYS A 378 -7.97 -5.97 27.43
N VAL A 379 -7.81 -4.75 26.92
CA VAL A 379 -6.88 -3.74 27.47
C VAL A 379 -7.24 -3.32 28.90
N SER A 380 -8.52 -3.42 29.28
CA SER A 380 -8.97 -3.12 30.65
C SER A 380 -8.73 -4.23 31.68
N LYS A 381 -8.25 -5.42 31.28
CA LYS A 381 -7.97 -6.51 32.23
C LYS A 381 -6.73 -6.25 33.07
N GLN A 382 -6.78 -6.64 34.34
CA GLN A 382 -5.72 -6.44 35.35
C GLN A 382 -4.38 -7.11 34.99
N GLN A 383 -4.38 -8.21 34.25
CA GLN A 383 -3.15 -8.92 33.84
C GLN A 383 -2.19 -8.04 33.01
N ILE A 384 -2.72 -7.21 32.11
CA ILE A 384 -1.89 -6.27 31.33
C ILE A 384 -1.28 -5.19 32.24
N LEU A 385 -1.94 -4.88 33.36
CA LEU A 385 -1.44 -3.92 34.35
C LEU A 385 -0.25 -4.51 35.13
N GLU A 386 -0.31 -5.78 35.48
CA GLU A 386 0.78 -6.52 36.15
C GLU A 386 2.00 -6.66 35.23
N ASP A 387 1.79 -6.97 33.95
CA ASP A 387 2.86 -7.06 32.93
C ASP A 387 3.56 -5.72 32.63
N ILE A 388 2.89 -4.58 32.87
CA ILE A 388 3.49 -3.25 32.71
C ILE A 388 4.38 -2.88 33.91
N LEU A 389 4.02 -3.36 35.11
CA LEU A 389 4.70 -3.05 36.37
C LEU A 389 5.95 -3.92 36.58
N ASN A 390 5.94 -5.14 36.05
CA ASN A 390 7.10 -6.02 35.93
C ASN A 390 7.97 -5.66 34.71
#